data_AF-A0AAD2HS34-F1
#
_entry.id   AF-A0AAD2HS34-F1
#
_cell.length_a   1.000
_cell.length_b   1.000
_cell.length_c   1.000
_cell.angle_alpha   90.00
_cell.angle_beta   90.00
_cell.angle_gamma   90.00
#
_symmetry.space_group_name_H-M   'P 1'
#
loop_
_entity.id
_entity.type
_entity.pdbx_description
1 polymer ?
#
loop_
_entity_poly.entity_id
_entity_poly.type
_entity_poly.pdbx_seq_one_letter_code
_entity_poly.pdbx_strand_id
1 'polypeptide(L)'
;MDKDDGAKVDDFIGKFSTTISSGAKEVEIVGPVYRRAGGSFWLKIESVKAGDDPQLFPYLFDGPIRFSRHFSPTIGLLTNTTLSDDSKSRLYSTWKMYIRGIRLFFGDTVQQWNHGYKAAQAIFNPGPSSLAVRSGIIAGHRLLYARATTNQFGTIESAADVLGVLHSDGRVKPAVYTYIISAEDESLRFSETGAAFFVDFASKHALHANCHPCVRYSGEFHPRPAGGWKAFSDAQADGDVAWEIVVDNNSGTYSPDKTLLPQLKALLEYNFPGLTVHALDREDPELVASREACRAYALEHRGVKRSELQPQTHGEESTDTLAAQAMAVSAEEQASIQCEPA
;
A
#
# COMPACT_ATOMS: atom_id res chain seq x y z
N MET A 1 30.91 -11.23 10.39
CA MET A 1 30.08 -10.02 10.31
C MET A 1 29.81 -9.82 8.85
N ASP A 2 28.53 -9.87 8.48
CA ASP A 2 28.10 -9.51 7.14
C ASP A 2 28.43 -8.03 6.92
N LYS A 3 28.96 -7.69 5.75
CA LYS A 3 29.39 -6.33 5.45
C LYS A 3 28.20 -5.40 5.19
N ASP A 4 27.05 -6.01 4.90
CA ASP A 4 25.81 -5.33 4.52
C ASP A 4 24.86 -5.14 5.71
N ASP A 5 25.30 -5.52 6.92
CA ASP A 5 24.50 -5.40 8.14
C ASP A 5 24.25 -3.92 8.47
N GLY A 6 23.07 -3.42 8.12
CA GLY A 6 22.66 -2.02 8.26
C GLY A 6 22.72 -1.18 6.97
N ALA A 7 23.16 -1.75 5.84
CA ALA A 7 23.14 -1.07 4.55
C ALA A 7 21.71 -1.00 3.96
N LYS A 8 21.36 0.11 3.31
CA LYS A 8 20.03 0.31 2.67
C LYS A 8 19.92 -0.34 1.29
N VAL A 9 21.04 -0.71 0.69
CA VAL A 9 21.16 -1.24 -0.68
C VAL A 9 22.17 -2.37 -0.68
N ASP A 10 21.83 -3.45 -1.40
CA ASP A 10 22.71 -4.59 -1.61
C ASP A 10 23.79 -4.25 -2.65
N ASP A 11 24.98 -4.83 -2.47
CA ASP A 11 26.08 -4.68 -3.42
C ASP A 11 25.76 -5.32 -4.78
N PHE A 12 26.18 -4.66 -5.86
CA PHE A 12 26.06 -5.22 -7.19
C PHE A 12 27.07 -6.35 -7.42
N ILE A 13 26.61 -7.59 -7.34
CA ILE A 13 27.48 -8.78 -7.43
C ILE A 13 27.76 -9.26 -8.87
N GLY A 14 27.01 -8.81 -9.88
CA GLY A 14 27.26 -9.15 -11.29
C GLY A 14 26.01 -9.32 -12.16
N LYS A 15 26.20 -9.94 -13.33
CA LYS A 15 25.12 -10.27 -14.30
C LYS A 15 25.22 -11.73 -14.74
N PHE A 16 24.13 -12.26 -15.28
CA PHE A 16 24.12 -13.57 -15.94
C PHE A 16 23.26 -13.55 -17.21
N SER A 17 23.35 -14.61 -18.00
CA SER A 17 22.47 -14.85 -19.15
C SER A 17 22.22 -16.35 -19.29
N THR A 18 20.99 -16.72 -19.63
CA THR A 18 20.60 -18.11 -19.85
C THR A 18 19.46 -18.18 -20.85
N THR A 19 19.17 -19.37 -21.39
CA THR A 19 18.02 -19.59 -22.27
C THR A 19 16.72 -19.58 -21.48
N ILE A 20 15.58 -19.37 -22.13
CA ILE A 20 14.25 -19.44 -21.48
C ILE A 20 13.64 -20.85 -21.49
N SER A 21 14.38 -21.86 -21.98
CA SER A 21 13.87 -23.24 -22.03
C SER A 21 13.57 -23.78 -20.62
N SER A 22 12.53 -24.59 -20.49
CA SER A 22 12.19 -25.19 -19.20
C SER A 22 13.30 -26.13 -18.69
N GLY A 23 13.45 -26.21 -17.37
CA GLY A 23 14.43 -27.06 -16.69
C GLY A 23 15.23 -26.30 -15.62
N ALA A 24 15.93 -27.06 -14.78
CA ALA A 24 16.91 -26.53 -13.85
C ALA A 24 18.23 -26.24 -14.58
N LYS A 25 18.81 -25.08 -14.32
CA LYS A 25 20.05 -24.60 -14.94
C LYS A 25 20.97 -24.08 -13.86
N GLU A 26 22.19 -24.56 -13.85
CA GLU A 26 23.25 -23.88 -13.11
C GLU A 26 23.71 -22.66 -13.91
N VAL A 27 23.80 -21.52 -13.25
CA VAL A 27 24.13 -20.24 -13.85
C VAL A 27 25.25 -19.60 -13.06
N GLU A 28 26.29 -19.16 -13.77
CA GLU A 28 27.43 -18.44 -13.20
C GLU A 28 27.17 -16.94 -13.21
N ILE A 29 27.46 -16.28 -12.09
CA ILE A 29 27.41 -14.81 -11.98
C ILE A 29 28.72 -14.25 -12.54
N VAL A 30 28.61 -13.39 -13.54
CA VAL A 30 29.76 -12.67 -14.12
C VAL A 30 29.92 -11.34 -13.38
N GLY A 31 30.97 -11.26 -12.56
CA GLY A 31 31.27 -10.07 -11.78
C GLY A 31 31.65 -8.84 -12.65
N PRO A 32 31.46 -7.61 -12.12
CA PRO A 32 31.69 -6.37 -12.86
C PRO A 32 33.15 -6.12 -13.25
N VAL A 33 34.10 -6.69 -12.51
CA VAL A 33 35.54 -6.41 -12.64
C VAL A 33 36.31 -7.71 -12.93
N TYR A 34 37.07 -7.73 -14.02
CA TYR A 34 37.91 -8.84 -14.51
C TYR A 34 37.21 -10.18 -14.83
N ARG A 35 35.88 -10.24 -14.99
CA ARG A 35 35.13 -11.49 -15.25
C ARG A 35 35.47 -12.60 -14.24
N ARG A 36 35.77 -12.25 -12.98
CA ARG A 36 35.91 -13.26 -11.93
C ARG A 36 34.54 -13.90 -11.69
N ALA A 37 34.52 -15.22 -11.57
CA ALA A 37 33.35 -16.00 -11.20
C ALA A 37 32.80 -15.48 -9.87
N GLY A 38 31.61 -14.87 -9.89
CA GLY A 38 30.91 -14.34 -8.72
C GLY A 38 30.14 -15.41 -7.92
N GLY A 39 30.43 -16.69 -8.17
CA GLY A 39 29.66 -17.83 -7.70
C GLY A 39 28.67 -18.36 -8.74
N SER A 40 28.09 -19.54 -8.48
CA SER A 40 27.00 -20.11 -9.27
C SER A 40 25.74 -20.29 -8.43
N PHE A 41 24.59 -20.26 -9.09
CA PHE A 41 23.29 -20.56 -8.49
C PHE A 41 22.45 -21.41 -9.44
N TRP A 42 21.44 -22.08 -8.89
CA TRP A 42 20.49 -22.86 -9.67
C TRP A 42 19.22 -22.07 -9.95
N LEU A 43 18.85 -21.99 -11.22
CA LEU A 43 17.60 -21.39 -11.69
C LEU A 43 16.72 -22.47 -12.32
N LYS A 44 15.51 -22.67 -11.79
CA LYS A 44 14.50 -23.52 -12.43
C LYS A 44 13.55 -22.65 -13.25
N ILE A 45 13.41 -22.96 -14.54
CA ILE A 45 12.45 -22.32 -15.43
C ILE A 45 11.32 -23.31 -15.74
N GLU A 46 10.08 -22.91 -15.50
CA GLU A 46 8.89 -23.62 -15.94
C GLU A 46 8.24 -22.81 -17.06
N SER A 47 8.07 -23.43 -18.22
CA SER A 47 7.51 -22.77 -19.40
C SER A 47 6.26 -23.50 -19.83
N VAL A 48 5.15 -22.77 -19.90
CA VAL A 48 3.88 -23.29 -20.39
C VAL A 48 3.57 -22.63 -21.72
N LYS A 49 2.96 -23.37 -22.65
CA LYS A 49 2.52 -22.79 -23.93
C LYS A 49 1.51 -21.68 -23.62
N ALA A 50 1.70 -20.51 -24.21
CA ALA A 50 0.76 -19.41 -24.06
C ALA A 50 -0.63 -19.80 -24.59
N GLY A 51 -1.66 -19.16 -24.04
CA GLY A 51 -3.05 -19.31 -24.50
C GLY A 51 -3.29 -18.72 -25.89
N ASP A 52 -4.56 -18.62 -26.27
CA ASP A 52 -4.98 -18.31 -27.64
C ASP A 52 -4.50 -16.94 -28.16
N ASP A 53 -4.32 -15.94 -27.29
CA ASP A 53 -3.75 -14.63 -27.64
C ASP A 53 -2.60 -14.22 -26.68
N PRO A 54 -1.35 -14.57 -27.00
CA PRO A 54 -0.18 -14.18 -26.21
C PRO A 54 0.16 -12.68 -26.28
N GLN A 55 -0.41 -11.94 -27.24
CA GLN A 55 -0.15 -10.50 -27.41
C GLN A 55 -1.09 -9.63 -26.57
N LEU A 56 -2.21 -10.19 -26.12
CA LEU A 56 -3.18 -9.46 -25.31
C LEU A 56 -2.56 -8.97 -23.99
N PHE A 57 -1.67 -9.76 -23.39
CA PHE A 57 -1.00 -9.41 -22.13
C PHE A 57 0.47 -9.89 -22.07
N PRO A 58 1.41 -9.23 -22.77
CA PRO A 58 2.76 -9.74 -22.99
C PRO A 58 3.66 -9.71 -21.73
N TYR A 59 3.24 -9.02 -20.66
CA TYR A 59 4.00 -8.86 -19.42
C TYR A 59 3.07 -8.83 -18.20
N LEU A 60 2.39 -9.95 -17.92
CA LEU A 60 1.65 -10.11 -16.66
C LEU A 60 2.56 -10.63 -15.57
N PHE A 61 2.53 -9.94 -14.44
CA PHE A 61 3.06 -10.50 -13.22
C PHE A 61 2.18 -11.66 -12.76
N ASP A 62 2.75 -12.86 -12.72
CA ASP A 62 2.14 -14.08 -12.15
C ASP A 62 3.08 -14.75 -11.13
N GLY A 63 3.84 -13.93 -10.40
CA GLY A 63 4.67 -14.38 -9.29
C GLY A 63 3.93 -14.37 -7.96
N PRO A 64 4.60 -14.78 -6.86
CA PRO A 64 4.00 -14.68 -5.53
C PRO A 64 3.63 -13.24 -5.21
N ILE A 65 2.50 -13.01 -4.54
CA ILE A 65 2.06 -11.67 -4.13
C ILE A 65 2.98 -11.23 -3.00
N ARG A 66 4.00 -10.44 -3.33
CA ARG A 66 4.94 -9.91 -2.34
C ARG A 66 4.37 -8.65 -1.72
N PHE A 67 4.53 -8.52 -0.40
CA PHE A 67 4.20 -7.30 0.31
C PHE A 67 5.38 -6.75 1.10
N SER A 68 5.37 -5.44 1.28
CA SER A 68 6.17 -4.74 2.26
C SER A 68 5.27 -3.91 3.15
N ARG A 69 5.54 -3.95 4.45
CA ARG A 69 4.97 -3.05 5.45
C ARG A 69 6.09 -2.12 5.89
N HIS A 70 5.86 -0.84 5.63
CA HIS A 70 6.79 0.21 5.96
C HIS A 70 6.39 0.82 7.29
N PHE A 71 7.35 0.83 8.21
CA PHE A 71 7.24 1.57 9.46
C PHE A 71 8.09 2.81 9.31
N SER A 72 7.54 3.99 9.61
CA SER A 72 8.31 5.22 9.57
C SER A 72 8.49 5.79 10.97
N PRO A 73 9.61 5.47 11.64
CA PRO A 73 9.98 6.07 12.93
C PRO A 73 10.07 7.59 12.82
N THR A 74 10.54 8.11 11.69
CA THR A 74 10.67 9.55 11.41
C THR A 74 9.32 10.24 11.40
N ILE A 75 8.30 9.61 10.82
CA ILE A 75 6.92 10.11 10.89
C ILE A 75 6.37 10.07 12.31
N GLY A 76 6.70 9.03 13.08
CA GLY A 76 6.36 8.95 14.50
C GLY A 76 6.99 10.09 15.32
N LEU A 77 8.19 10.54 14.95
CA LEU A 77 8.87 11.66 15.59
C LEU A 77 8.27 13.02 15.18
N LEU A 78 7.97 13.20 13.90
CA LEU A 78 7.38 14.45 13.36
C LEU A 78 5.99 14.76 13.93
N THR A 79 5.23 13.72 14.28
CA THR A 79 3.85 13.88 14.77
C THR A 79 3.73 14.02 16.29
N ASN A 80 4.85 14.05 17.03
CA ASN A 80 4.96 14.35 18.47
C ASN A 80 3.82 13.79 19.36
N THR A 81 3.46 12.52 19.19
CA THR A 81 2.38 11.87 19.97
C THR A 81 2.92 11.14 21.21
N THR A 82 2.32 11.44 22.36
CA THR A 82 2.70 10.97 23.71
C THR A 82 2.15 9.58 24.07
N LEU A 83 2.33 8.57 23.20
CA LEU A 83 1.87 7.18 23.47
C LEU A 83 3.04 6.17 23.39
N SER A 84 2.92 5.04 24.09
CA SER A 84 3.95 3.99 24.26
C SER A 84 4.40 3.30 22.97
N ASP A 85 5.63 2.76 22.96
CA ASP A 85 6.39 2.33 21.76
C ASP A 85 5.72 1.31 20.82
N ASP A 86 5.00 0.28 21.29
CA ASP A 86 4.46 -0.75 20.39
C ASP A 86 3.26 -0.24 19.56
N SER A 87 2.43 0.61 20.20
CA SER A 87 1.34 1.36 19.56
C SER A 87 1.83 2.44 18.58
N LYS A 88 3.07 2.95 18.72
CA LYS A 88 3.66 3.95 17.79
C LYS A 88 3.88 3.36 16.40
N SER A 89 4.36 2.12 16.30
CA SER A 89 4.75 1.53 15.00
C SER A 89 3.55 1.27 14.09
N ARG A 90 2.40 0.89 14.67
CA ARG A 90 1.24 0.41 13.90
C ARG A 90 0.36 1.52 13.34
N LEU A 91 0.27 2.66 14.03
CA LEU A 91 -0.51 3.83 13.56
C LEU A 91 0.08 4.48 12.30
N TYR A 92 1.35 4.25 11.99
CA TYR A 92 2.02 4.84 10.81
C TYR A 92 2.48 3.80 9.80
N SER A 93 1.85 2.62 9.81
CA SER A 93 2.17 1.56 8.86
C SER A 93 1.55 1.84 7.49
N THR A 94 2.38 1.72 6.46
CA THR A 94 1.97 1.71 5.06
C THR A 94 2.28 0.37 4.44
N TRP A 95 1.35 -0.16 3.66
CA TRP A 95 1.51 -1.42 2.98
C TRP A 95 1.62 -1.20 1.48
N LYS A 96 2.51 -1.96 0.85
CA LYS A 96 2.64 -2.05 -0.61
C LYS A 96 2.63 -3.53 -0.98
N MET A 97 1.72 -3.92 -1.87
CA MET A 97 1.54 -5.28 -2.35
C MET A 97 1.59 -5.32 -3.86
N TYR A 98 2.29 -6.30 -4.43
CA TYR A 98 2.31 -6.54 -5.87
C TYR A 98 1.27 -7.60 -6.22
N ILE A 99 0.06 -7.15 -6.51
CA ILE A 99 -1.06 -8.01 -6.88
C ILE A 99 -1.01 -8.36 -8.37
N ARG A 100 -1.50 -9.53 -8.73
CA ARG A 100 -1.48 -10.10 -10.06
C ARG A 100 -2.69 -9.67 -10.88
N GLY A 101 -2.53 -9.72 -12.20
CA GLY A 101 -3.66 -9.68 -13.13
C GLY A 101 -4.39 -8.35 -13.25
N ILE A 102 -3.87 -7.23 -12.75
CA ILE A 102 -4.54 -5.91 -12.83
C ILE A 102 -5.04 -5.60 -14.25
N ARG A 103 -4.21 -5.82 -15.27
CA ARG A 103 -4.59 -5.62 -16.68
C ARG A 103 -5.59 -6.66 -17.20
N LEU A 104 -5.70 -7.84 -16.60
CA LEU A 104 -6.76 -8.80 -16.96
C LEU A 104 -8.15 -8.26 -16.61
N PHE A 105 -8.27 -7.56 -15.49
CA PHE A 105 -9.56 -7.06 -14.99
C PHE A 105 -9.88 -5.64 -15.46
N PHE A 106 -8.88 -4.76 -15.52
CA PHE A 106 -9.08 -3.36 -15.89
C PHE A 106 -8.61 -3.02 -17.31
N GLY A 107 -7.96 -3.94 -18.04
CA GLY A 107 -7.34 -3.62 -19.32
C GLY A 107 -6.36 -2.45 -19.21
N ASP A 108 -6.49 -1.49 -20.11
CA ASP A 108 -5.74 -0.22 -20.08
C ASP A 108 -6.52 0.93 -19.41
N THR A 109 -7.67 0.64 -18.82
CA THR A 109 -8.47 1.65 -18.13
C THR A 109 -7.74 2.19 -16.90
N VAL A 110 -7.78 3.51 -16.76
CA VAL A 110 -7.24 4.27 -15.63
C VAL A 110 -8.26 5.34 -15.21
N GLN A 111 -8.22 5.69 -13.92
CA GLN A 111 -9.06 6.70 -13.29
C GLN A 111 -8.25 7.97 -13.12
N GLN A 112 -8.58 9.01 -13.88
CA GLN A 112 -7.93 10.32 -13.78
C GLN A 112 -8.29 11.01 -12.47
N TRP A 113 -7.46 11.95 -12.05
CA TRP A 113 -7.80 12.81 -10.93
C TRP A 113 -9.09 13.62 -11.23
N ASN A 114 -9.81 13.94 -10.17
CA ASN A 114 -11.12 14.57 -10.22
C ASN A 114 -11.00 16.08 -10.46
N HIS A 115 -11.15 16.49 -11.72
CA HIS A 115 -11.13 17.90 -12.14
C HIS A 115 -12.23 18.76 -11.50
N GLY A 116 -13.30 18.15 -10.96
CA GLY A 116 -14.38 18.86 -10.28
C GLY A 116 -14.17 19.06 -8.77
N TYR A 117 -13.08 18.52 -8.20
CA TYR A 117 -12.86 18.54 -6.75
C TYR A 117 -11.73 19.51 -6.36
N LYS A 118 -12.07 20.50 -5.52
CA LYS A 118 -11.15 21.58 -5.12
C LYS A 118 -9.84 21.08 -4.51
N ALA A 119 -9.88 20.06 -3.66
CA ALA A 119 -8.66 19.54 -3.05
C ALA A 119 -7.77 18.80 -4.07
N ALA A 120 -8.35 18.14 -5.08
CA ALA A 120 -7.58 17.56 -6.17
C ALA A 120 -6.99 18.65 -7.08
N GLN A 121 -7.78 19.68 -7.42
CA GLN A 121 -7.32 20.86 -8.15
C GLN A 121 -6.12 21.53 -7.46
N ALA A 122 -6.16 21.67 -6.12
CA ALA A 122 -5.06 22.23 -5.36
C ALA A 122 -3.74 21.46 -5.53
N ILE A 123 -3.78 20.17 -5.86
CA ILE A 123 -2.61 19.30 -6.06
C ILE A 123 -2.18 19.28 -7.55
N PHE A 124 -3.14 19.14 -8.46
CA PHE A 124 -2.87 18.79 -9.86
C PHE A 124 -2.92 19.96 -10.84
N ASN A 125 -3.57 21.07 -10.51
CA ASN A 125 -3.58 22.23 -11.40
C ASN A 125 -2.17 22.81 -11.60
N PRO A 126 -1.94 23.51 -12.71
CA PRO A 126 -0.72 24.27 -12.90
C PRO A 126 -0.70 25.47 -11.94
N GLY A 127 0.49 25.78 -11.40
CA GLY A 127 0.70 26.96 -10.56
C GLY A 127 1.71 26.72 -9.44
N PRO A 128 2.31 27.80 -8.90
CA PRO A 128 3.30 27.70 -7.83
C PRO A 128 2.71 27.09 -6.56
N SER A 129 1.48 27.45 -6.19
CA SER A 129 0.80 26.89 -5.01
C SER A 129 0.57 25.39 -5.13
N SER A 130 0.08 24.93 -6.28
CA SER A 130 -0.13 23.49 -6.53
C SER A 130 1.17 22.71 -6.59
N LEU A 131 2.24 23.32 -7.12
CA LEU A 131 3.57 22.73 -7.09
C LEU A 131 4.09 22.56 -5.65
N ALA A 132 3.88 23.54 -4.76
CA ALA A 132 4.28 23.46 -3.36
C ALA A 132 3.53 22.33 -2.63
N VAL A 133 2.20 22.29 -2.73
CA VAL A 133 1.37 21.21 -2.14
C VAL A 133 1.80 19.84 -2.68
N ARG A 134 1.94 19.72 -4.00
CA ARG A 134 2.36 18.46 -4.64
C ARG A 134 3.75 18.02 -4.19
N SER A 135 4.68 18.95 -4.04
CA SER A 135 6.05 18.65 -3.58
C SER A 135 6.06 18.11 -2.15
N GLY A 136 5.25 18.71 -1.26
CA GLY A 136 5.06 18.22 0.10
C GLY A 136 4.49 16.81 0.15
N ILE A 137 3.47 16.52 -0.67
CA ILE A 137 2.89 15.17 -0.76
C ILE A 137 3.91 14.16 -1.30
N ILE A 138 4.69 14.52 -2.32
CA ILE A 138 5.76 13.65 -2.87
C ILE A 138 6.82 13.37 -1.79
N ALA A 139 7.21 14.36 -1.00
CA ALA A 139 8.13 14.16 0.11
C ALA A 139 7.54 13.22 1.18
N GLY A 140 6.27 13.41 1.54
CA GLY A 140 5.55 12.50 2.45
C GLY A 140 5.49 11.06 1.90
N HIS A 141 5.25 10.89 0.60
CA HIS A 141 5.26 9.57 -0.04
C HIS A 141 6.60 8.88 0.13
N ARG A 142 7.70 9.60 -0.11
CA ARG A 142 9.06 9.06 0.04
C ARG A 142 9.32 8.59 1.47
N LEU A 143 8.92 9.38 2.47
CA LEU A 143 9.08 9.01 3.88
C LEU A 143 8.23 7.78 4.28
N LEU A 144 7.04 7.65 3.70
CA LEU A 144 6.14 6.51 3.97
C LEU A 144 6.61 5.19 3.35
N TYR A 145 7.26 5.26 2.20
CA TYR A 145 7.75 4.07 1.49
C TYR A 145 9.27 3.93 1.53
N ALA A 146 9.95 4.73 2.37
CA ALA A 146 11.38 4.60 2.60
C ALA A 146 11.74 3.18 3.06
N ARG A 147 12.87 2.68 2.59
CA ARG A 147 13.42 1.43 3.09
C ARG A 147 14.07 1.69 4.45
N ALA A 148 13.63 0.93 5.44
CA ALA A 148 14.20 0.89 6.78
C ALA A 148 14.42 -0.57 7.18
N THR A 149 15.39 -0.82 8.05
CA THR A 149 15.68 -2.16 8.60
C THR A 149 14.51 -2.72 9.41
N THR A 150 13.61 -1.86 9.89
CA THR A 150 12.39 -2.22 10.60
C THR A 150 11.24 -2.63 9.67
N ASN A 151 11.38 -2.46 8.36
CA ASN A 151 10.32 -2.83 7.43
C ASN A 151 10.11 -4.34 7.43
N GLN A 152 8.84 -4.75 7.39
CA GLN A 152 8.47 -6.16 7.30
C GLN A 152 8.19 -6.51 5.85
N PHE A 153 8.62 -7.69 5.43
CA PHE A 153 8.41 -8.22 4.09
C PHE A 153 7.81 -9.63 4.16
N GLY A 154 7.07 -10.02 3.15
CA GLY A 154 6.51 -11.37 3.07
C GLY A 154 5.81 -11.64 1.75
N THR A 155 5.20 -12.81 1.69
CA THR A 155 4.34 -13.25 0.60
C THR A 155 2.92 -13.49 1.11
N ILE A 156 1.94 -13.26 0.25
CA ILE A 156 0.54 -13.60 0.45
C ILE A 156 0.23 -14.83 -0.41
N GLU A 157 -0.14 -15.93 0.23
CA GLU A 157 -0.47 -17.20 -0.43
C GLU A 157 -1.92 -17.61 -0.16
N SER A 158 -2.54 -17.04 0.88
CA SER A 158 -3.87 -17.37 1.34
C SER A 158 -4.63 -16.16 1.90
N ALA A 159 -5.95 -16.30 2.09
CA ALA A 159 -6.76 -15.33 2.81
C ALA A 159 -6.26 -15.06 4.24
N ALA A 160 -5.72 -16.07 4.92
CA ALA A 160 -5.18 -15.93 6.26
C ALA A 160 -3.96 -14.99 6.31
N ASP A 161 -3.13 -14.99 5.26
CA ASP A 161 -2.00 -14.07 5.17
C ASP A 161 -2.46 -12.62 5.00
N VAL A 162 -3.51 -12.40 4.20
CA VAL A 162 -4.14 -11.07 4.04
C VAL A 162 -4.65 -10.56 5.38
N LEU A 163 -5.35 -11.41 6.13
CA LEU A 163 -5.83 -11.07 7.47
C LEU A 163 -4.68 -10.79 8.43
N GLY A 164 -3.61 -11.60 8.38
CA GLY A 164 -2.40 -11.38 9.17
C GLY A 164 -1.76 -10.01 8.93
N VAL A 165 -1.83 -9.48 7.70
CA VAL A 165 -1.39 -8.11 7.40
C VAL A 165 -2.23 -7.05 8.12
N LEU A 166 -3.51 -7.33 8.35
CA LEU A 166 -4.47 -6.45 9.03
C LEU A 166 -4.54 -6.70 10.56
N HIS A 167 -3.69 -7.56 11.12
CA HIS A 167 -3.67 -7.82 12.55
C HIS A 167 -3.04 -6.67 13.36
N SER A 168 -3.59 -6.42 14.55
CA SER A 168 -2.98 -5.68 15.65
C SER A 168 -3.22 -6.43 16.95
N ASP A 169 -2.20 -6.55 17.80
CA ASP A 169 -2.31 -7.15 19.13
C ASP A 169 -2.91 -8.57 19.12
N GLY A 170 -2.55 -9.34 18.10
CA GLY A 170 -3.00 -10.72 17.91
C GLY A 170 -4.43 -10.87 17.38
N ARG A 171 -5.10 -9.77 17.00
CA ARG A 171 -6.46 -9.79 16.44
C ARG A 171 -6.55 -9.04 15.11
N VAL A 172 -7.48 -9.41 14.23
CA VAL A 172 -7.87 -8.61 13.07
C VAL A 172 -8.38 -7.25 13.55
N LYS A 173 -7.79 -6.18 13.04
CA LYS A 173 -8.10 -4.82 13.46
C LYS A 173 -9.40 -4.33 12.81
N PRO A 174 -10.41 -3.87 13.57
CA PRO A 174 -11.58 -3.19 13.03
C PRO A 174 -11.21 -1.77 12.62
N ALA A 175 -10.55 -1.63 11.47
CA ALA A 175 -10.09 -0.35 10.95
C ALA A 175 -10.54 -0.18 9.49
N VAL A 176 -10.69 1.09 9.10
CA VAL A 176 -10.89 1.47 7.71
C VAL A 176 -9.53 1.82 7.13
N TYR A 177 -9.27 1.40 5.91
CA TYR A 177 -8.01 1.60 5.22
C TYR A 177 -8.24 2.36 3.92
N THR A 178 -7.48 3.41 3.69
CA THR A 178 -7.43 4.10 2.40
C THR A 178 -6.51 3.31 1.46
N TYR A 179 -6.92 3.05 0.22
CA TYR A 179 -6.10 2.33 -0.75
C TYR A 179 -6.05 2.99 -2.13
N ILE A 180 -4.99 2.66 -2.88
CA ILE A 180 -4.93 2.81 -4.33
C ILE A 180 -4.44 1.52 -4.98
N ILE A 181 -4.81 1.32 -6.24
CA ILE A 181 -4.10 0.44 -7.16
C ILE A 181 -3.33 1.35 -8.13
N SER A 182 -2.01 1.32 -8.03
CA SER A 182 -1.10 2.19 -8.76
C SER A 182 -1.16 1.93 -10.27
N ALA A 183 -1.23 3.00 -11.05
CA ALA A 183 -1.08 2.92 -12.50
C ALA A 183 0.39 2.88 -12.96
N GLU A 184 1.32 3.28 -12.08
CA GLU A 184 2.75 3.40 -12.38
C GLU A 184 3.47 2.05 -12.29
N ASP A 185 3.22 1.29 -11.22
CA ASP A 185 3.95 0.07 -10.88
C ASP A 185 3.04 -1.11 -10.52
N GLU A 186 1.74 -0.99 -10.79
CA GLU A 186 0.74 -2.05 -10.58
C GLU A 186 0.73 -2.63 -9.16
N SER A 187 1.04 -1.79 -8.15
CA SER A 187 0.97 -2.16 -6.74
C SER A 187 -0.33 -1.69 -6.08
N LEU A 188 -0.89 -2.55 -5.21
CA LEU A 188 -1.90 -2.18 -4.22
C LEU A 188 -1.19 -1.53 -3.03
N ARG A 189 -1.53 -0.28 -2.74
CA ARG A 189 -0.91 0.52 -1.68
C ARG A 189 -1.99 0.99 -0.72
N PHE A 190 -1.80 0.84 0.58
CA PHE A 190 -2.82 1.25 1.55
C PHE A 190 -2.23 1.64 2.91
N SER A 191 -3.03 2.36 3.69
CA SER A 191 -2.79 2.70 5.09
C SER A 191 -4.11 2.85 5.84
N GLU A 192 -4.06 2.83 7.17
CA GLU A 192 -5.24 3.06 8.00
C GLU A 192 -5.77 4.50 7.86
N THR A 193 -7.07 4.63 7.60
CA THR A 193 -7.77 5.91 7.56
C THR A 193 -7.86 6.50 8.96
N GLY A 194 -7.29 7.70 9.16
CA GLY A 194 -7.36 8.43 10.43
C GLY A 194 -6.06 8.42 11.24
N ALA A 195 -5.06 7.67 10.78
CA ALA A 195 -3.70 7.76 11.30
C ALA A 195 -3.20 9.22 11.32
N ALA A 196 -2.74 9.70 12.48
CA ALA A 196 -2.47 11.12 12.75
C ALA A 196 -1.60 11.80 11.67
N PHE A 197 -0.58 11.11 11.16
CA PHE A 197 0.27 11.63 10.09
C PHE A 197 -0.48 11.95 8.80
N PHE A 198 -1.48 11.14 8.45
CA PHE A 198 -2.22 11.25 7.20
C PHE A 198 -3.35 12.28 7.26
N VAL A 199 -3.72 12.75 8.45
CA VAL A 199 -4.76 13.77 8.63
C VAL A 199 -4.31 15.11 8.05
N ASP A 200 -3.01 15.41 8.13
CA ASP A 200 -2.45 16.69 7.71
C ASP A 200 -2.07 16.75 6.22
N PHE A 201 -2.27 15.66 5.46
CA PHE A 201 -2.08 15.69 4.01
C PHE A 201 -3.38 16.03 3.28
N ALA A 202 -3.27 16.92 2.29
CA ALA A 202 -4.39 17.35 1.45
C ALA A 202 -5.12 16.20 0.74
N SER A 203 -4.45 15.08 0.49
CA SER A 203 -5.08 13.85 0.00
C SER A 203 -4.24 12.61 0.31
N LYS A 204 -4.85 11.65 1.04
CA LYS A 204 -4.26 10.33 1.31
C LYS A 204 -4.09 9.50 0.04
N HIS A 205 -5.05 9.56 -0.89
CA HIS A 205 -4.95 8.86 -2.17
C HIS A 205 -3.82 9.42 -3.02
N ALA A 206 -3.68 10.75 -3.12
CA ALA A 206 -2.56 11.38 -3.83
C ALA A 206 -1.23 11.02 -3.18
N LEU A 207 -1.17 10.97 -1.84
CA LEU A 207 0.00 10.55 -1.08
C LEU A 207 0.41 9.12 -1.44
N HIS A 208 -0.51 8.14 -1.44
CA HIS A 208 -0.15 6.78 -1.87
C HIS A 208 0.21 6.68 -3.36
N ALA A 209 -0.40 7.53 -4.20
CA ALA A 209 -0.14 7.57 -5.64
C ALA A 209 1.14 8.34 -6.01
N ASN A 210 1.91 8.86 -5.06
CA ASN A 210 3.05 9.75 -5.34
C ASN A 210 2.66 10.92 -6.25
N CYS A 211 1.44 11.45 -6.07
CA CYS A 211 0.82 12.46 -6.94
C CYS A 211 0.76 12.07 -8.43
N HIS A 212 0.63 10.77 -8.75
CA HIS A 212 0.36 10.36 -10.12
C HIS A 212 -1.03 10.87 -10.56
N PRO A 213 -1.18 11.43 -11.78
CA PRO A 213 -2.44 12.05 -12.24
C PRO A 213 -3.57 11.03 -12.46
N CYS A 214 -3.25 9.74 -12.47
CA CYS A 214 -4.24 8.67 -12.55
C CYS A 214 -3.84 7.46 -11.69
N VAL A 215 -4.84 6.63 -11.37
CA VAL A 215 -4.68 5.33 -10.71
C VAL A 215 -5.43 4.27 -11.51
N ARG A 216 -5.18 2.98 -11.26
CA ARG A 216 -6.05 1.92 -11.79
C ARG A 216 -7.40 1.94 -11.09
N TYR A 217 -7.36 2.08 -9.77
CA TYR A 217 -8.53 2.25 -8.92
C TYR A 217 -8.13 2.80 -7.54
N SER A 218 -9.08 3.27 -6.74
CA SER A 218 -8.83 3.76 -5.39
C SER A 218 -10.11 3.87 -4.57
N GLY A 219 -9.98 3.92 -3.25
CA GLY A 219 -11.12 4.03 -2.35
C GLY A 219 -10.72 3.78 -0.91
N GLU A 220 -11.63 3.18 -0.15
CA GLU A 220 -11.44 2.66 1.18
C GLU A 220 -11.85 1.17 1.26
N PHE A 221 -11.35 0.47 2.26
CA PHE A 221 -11.82 -0.87 2.60
C PHE A 221 -11.74 -1.13 4.10
N HIS A 222 -12.46 -2.12 4.59
CA HIS A 222 -12.33 -2.61 5.96
C HIS A 222 -12.66 -4.11 6.05
N PRO A 223 -11.97 -4.86 6.95
CA PRO A 223 -12.40 -6.20 7.28
C PRO A 223 -13.67 -6.17 8.12
N ARG A 224 -14.49 -7.21 7.98
CA ARG A 224 -15.60 -7.50 8.88
C ARG A 224 -15.80 -9.01 9.02
N PRO A 225 -16.34 -9.48 10.15
CA PRO A 225 -16.85 -10.85 10.23
C PRO A 225 -18.09 -10.98 9.34
N ALA A 226 -18.31 -12.17 8.78
CA ALA A 226 -19.51 -12.49 8.02
C ALA A 226 -20.77 -12.25 8.88
N GLY A 227 -21.77 -11.58 8.30
CA GLY A 227 -22.94 -11.09 9.05
C GLY A 227 -22.72 -9.79 9.82
N GLY A 228 -21.50 -9.24 9.81
CA GLY A 228 -21.15 -7.93 10.33
C GLY A 228 -20.83 -7.89 11.84
N TRP A 229 -20.25 -6.77 12.27
CA TRP A 229 -19.73 -6.57 13.63
C TRP A 229 -20.77 -6.71 14.75
N LYS A 230 -22.06 -6.51 14.47
CA LYS A 230 -23.13 -6.63 15.47
C LYS A 230 -23.32 -8.05 15.99
N ALA A 231 -23.03 -9.06 15.17
CA ALA A 231 -23.17 -10.47 15.52
C ALA A 231 -21.85 -11.09 16.02
N PHE A 232 -20.78 -10.30 16.07
CA PHE A 232 -19.44 -10.78 16.38
C PHE A 232 -19.16 -10.79 17.89
N SER A 233 -18.42 -11.79 18.33
CA SER A 233 -17.98 -11.94 19.72
C SER A 233 -16.47 -12.12 19.79
N ASP A 234 -15.82 -11.38 20.69
CA ASP A 234 -14.39 -11.50 20.96
C ASP A 234 -13.96 -12.84 21.55
N ALA A 235 -14.91 -13.64 22.04
CA ALA A 235 -14.66 -14.99 22.52
C ALA A 235 -14.27 -15.96 21.39
N GLN A 236 -14.63 -15.64 20.15
CA GLN A 236 -14.26 -16.44 18.98
C GLN A 236 -12.83 -16.08 18.55
N ALA A 237 -12.01 -17.10 18.32
CA ALA A 237 -10.68 -16.90 17.76
C ALA A 237 -10.77 -16.50 16.29
N ASP A 238 -9.88 -15.64 15.81
CA ASP A 238 -10.00 -15.08 14.45
C ASP A 238 -9.90 -16.14 13.34
N GLY A 239 -9.22 -17.26 13.59
CA GLY A 239 -9.17 -18.39 12.67
C GLY A 239 -10.50 -19.12 12.50
N ASP A 240 -11.42 -19.00 13.46
CA ASP A 240 -12.76 -19.59 13.41
C ASP A 240 -13.78 -18.62 12.81
N VAL A 241 -13.38 -17.38 12.53
CA VAL A 241 -14.26 -16.33 11.98
C VAL A 241 -14.18 -16.37 10.46
N ALA A 242 -15.35 -16.46 9.82
CA ALA A 242 -15.45 -16.21 8.39
C ALA A 242 -15.28 -14.71 8.14
N TRP A 243 -14.07 -14.27 7.78
CA TRP A 243 -13.79 -12.87 7.49
C TRP A 243 -14.14 -12.49 6.05
N GLU A 244 -14.63 -11.28 5.89
CA GLU A 244 -14.95 -10.63 4.62
C GLU A 244 -14.19 -9.31 4.53
N ILE A 245 -13.90 -8.86 3.31
CA ILE A 245 -13.45 -7.48 3.03
C ILE A 245 -14.59 -6.73 2.36
N VAL A 246 -14.94 -5.56 2.90
CA VAL A 246 -15.78 -4.58 2.20
C VAL A 246 -14.85 -3.53 1.61
N VAL A 247 -14.95 -3.30 0.31
CA VAL A 247 -14.13 -2.34 -0.45
C VAL A 247 -15.05 -1.41 -1.24
N ASP A 248 -14.63 -0.17 -1.45
CA ASP A 248 -15.41 0.83 -2.17
C ASP A 248 -14.57 1.64 -3.17
N ASN A 249 -15.23 2.61 -3.82
CA ASN A 249 -14.65 3.63 -4.70
C ASN A 249 -14.60 5.02 -4.03
N ASN A 250 -14.55 5.10 -2.70
CA ASN A 250 -14.55 6.35 -1.94
C ASN A 250 -13.21 7.08 -2.03
N SER A 251 -12.97 7.75 -3.15
CA SER A 251 -11.85 8.68 -3.32
C SER A 251 -12.33 10.00 -3.88
N GLY A 252 -12.24 11.08 -3.10
CA GLY A 252 -12.50 12.42 -3.64
C GLY A 252 -11.49 12.84 -4.72
N THR A 253 -10.26 12.34 -4.60
CA THR A 253 -9.14 12.70 -5.48
C THR A 253 -9.24 12.09 -6.86
N TYR A 254 -9.67 10.83 -6.99
CA TYR A 254 -9.76 10.14 -8.28
C TYR A 254 -11.19 9.79 -8.70
N SER A 255 -12.17 9.85 -7.78
CA SER A 255 -13.58 9.48 -8.00
C SER A 255 -13.78 8.29 -8.96
N PRO A 256 -13.23 7.10 -8.67
CA PRO A 256 -13.26 5.98 -9.60
C PRO A 256 -14.68 5.58 -10.02
N ASP A 257 -14.81 5.19 -11.28
CA ASP A 257 -16.09 4.77 -11.85
C ASP A 257 -16.65 3.55 -11.10
N LYS A 258 -17.89 3.69 -10.61
CA LYS A 258 -18.62 2.63 -9.90
C LYS A 258 -18.95 1.43 -10.79
N THR A 259 -19.01 1.62 -12.12
CA THR A 259 -19.24 0.51 -13.05
C THR A 259 -18.11 -0.52 -13.02
N LEU A 260 -16.95 -0.18 -12.45
CA LEU A 260 -15.78 -1.04 -12.33
C LEU A 260 -15.68 -1.78 -10.98
N LEU A 261 -16.63 -1.60 -10.06
CA LEU A 261 -16.67 -2.33 -8.79
C LEU A 261 -16.70 -3.85 -8.96
N PRO A 262 -17.42 -4.45 -9.94
CA PRO A 262 -17.36 -5.88 -10.20
C PRO A 262 -15.94 -6.36 -10.58
N GLN A 263 -15.20 -5.58 -11.36
CA GLN A 263 -13.82 -5.87 -11.77
C GLN A 263 -12.87 -5.78 -10.59
N LEU A 264 -13.05 -4.79 -9.71
CA LEU A 264 -12.31 -4.68 -8.47
C LEU A 264 -12.54 -5.90 -7.57
N LYS A 265 -13.81 -6.29 -7.36
CA LYS A 265 -14.16 -7.50 -6.60
C LYS A 265 -13.44 -8.72 -7.16
N ALA A 266 -13.57 -8.95 -8.47
CA ALA A 266 -12.97 -10.10 -9.14
C ALA A 266 -11.43 -10.10 -9.05
N LEU A 267 -10.80 -8.92 -9.18
CA LEU A 267 -9.34 -8.78 -9.02
C LEU A 267 -8.88 -9.16 -7.60
N LEU A 268 -9.58 -8.70 -6.57
CA LEU A 268 -9.22 -8.99 -5.19
C LEU A 268 -9.45 -10.47 -4.85
N GLU A 269 -10.57 -11.06 -5.30
CA GLU A 269 -10.85 -12.49 -5.11
C GLU A 269 -9.87 -13.39 -5.87
N TYR A 270 -9.42 -12.95 -7.05
CA TYR A 270 -8.36 -13.63 -7.81
C TYR A 270 -7.01 -13.63 -7.07
N ASN A 271 -6.70 -12.52 -6.40
CA ASN A 271 -5.44 -12.38 -5.65
C ASN A 271 -5.49 -13.00 -4.25
N PHE A 272 -6.67 -13.09 -3.64
CA PHE A 272 -6.85 -13.57 -2.28
C PHE A 272 -7.84 -14.75 -2.25
N PRO A 273 -7.44 -15.93 -2.76
CA PRO A 273 -8.33 -17.09 -2.80
C PRO A 273 -8.89 -17.44 -1.43
N GLY A 274 -10.21 -17.65 -1.37
CA GLY A 274 -10.94 -17.97 -0.13
C GLY A 274 -11.38 -16.76 0.68
N LEU A 275 -10.98 -15.54 0.32
CA LEU A 275 -11.45 -14.31 0.95
C LEU A 275 -12.71 -13.79 0.24
N THR A 276 -13.80 -13.62 0.97
CA THR A 276 -15.03 -13.02 0.41
C THR A 276 -14.88 -11.50 0.33
N VAL A 277 -15.14 -10.93 -0.85
CA VAL A 277 -15.04 -9.48 -1.09
C VAL A 277 -16.39 -8.89 -1.46
N HIS A 278 -16.79 -7.80 -0.80
CA HIS A 278 -17.96 -7.00 -1.18
C HIS A 278 -17.48 -5.66 -1.72
N ALA A 279 -17.68 -5.41 -3.01
CA ALA A 279 -17.39 -4.12 -3.64
C ALA A 279 -18.68 -3.28 -3.71
N LEU A 280 -18.73 -2.20 -2.92
CA LEU A 280 -19.91 -1.34 -2.78
C LEU A 280 -19.60 0.07 -3.29
N ASP A 281 -20.61 0.74 -3.84
CA ASP A 281 -20.46 2.14 -4.22
C ASP A 281 -20.38 3.03 -2.98
N ARG A 282 -19.63 4.12 -3.06
CA ARG A 282 -19.46 5.08 -1.96
C ARG A 282 -20.79 5.70 -1.47
N GLU A 283 -21.83 5.71 -2.31
CA GLU A 283 -23.17 6.20 -1.98
C GLU A 283 -24.11 5.08 -1.48
N ASP A 284 -23.62 3.83 -1.40
CA ASP A 284 -24.41 2.70 -0.93
C ASP A 284 -24.69 2.77 0.58
N PRO A 285 -25.96 2.71 1.02
CA PRO A 285 -26.30 2.74 2.45
C PRO A 285 -25.73 1.54 3.23
N GLU A 286 -25.54 0.37 2.60
CA GLU A 286 -24.91 -0.79 3.23
C GLU A 286 -23.45 -0.51 3.57
N LEU A 287 -22.71 0.16 2.68
CA LEU A 287 -21.33 0.56 2.92
C LEU A 287 -21.24 1.46 4.15
N VAL A 288 -22.10 2.48 4.22
CA VAL A 288 -22.16 3.39 5.37
C VAL A 288 -22.44 2.62 6.66
N ALA A 289 -23.45 1.75 6.66
CA ALA A 289 -23.80 0.95 7.82
C ALA A 289 -22.64 0.03 8.27
N SER A 290 -21.98 -0.62 7.32
CA SER A 290 -20.84 -1.52 7.55
C SER A 290 -19.64 -0.76 8.14
N ARG A 291 -19.32 0.41 7.59
CA ARG A 291 -18.22 1.26 8.04
C ARG A 291 -18.47 1.82 9.45
N GLU A 292 -19.67 2.32 9.71
CA GLU A 292 -20.02 2.84 11.04
C GLU A 292 -20.04 1.72 12.10
N ALA A 293 -20.47 0.51 11.74
CA ALA A 293 -20.39 -0.66 12.63
C ALA A 293 -18.93 -1.03 12.95
N CYS A 294 -18.03 -0.99 11.96
CA CYS A 294 -16.60 -1.19 12.16
C CYS A 294 -16.01 -0.18 13.16
N ARG A 295 -16.31 1.11 12.96
CA ARG A 295 -15.87 2.20 13.86
C ARG A 295 -16.43 2.06 15.27
N ALA A 296 -17.72 1.76 15.40
CA ALA A 296 -18.36 1.57 16.69
C ALA A 296 -17.69 0.42 17.47
N TYR A 297 -17.46 -0.70 16.79
CA TYR A 297 -16.79 -1.86 17.39
C TYR A 297 -15.36 -1.53 17.84
N ALA A 298 -14.61 -0.78 17.03
CA ALA A 298 -13.25 -0.34 17.36
C ALA A 298 -13.20 0.53 18.63
N LEU A 299 -14.15 1.46 18.77
CA LEU A 299 -14.28 2.32 19.95
C LEU A 299 -14.64 1.54 21.22
N GLU A 300 -15.55 0.57 21.09
CA GLU A 300 -16.10 -0.16 22.24
C GLU A 300 -15.15 -1.26 22.73
N HIS A 301 -14.54 -2.02 21.82
CA HIS A 301 -13.83 -3.26 22.16
C HIS A 301 -12.32 -3.23 21.96
N ARG A 302 -11.79 -2.23 21.23
CA ARG A 302 -10.36 -2.18 20.87
C ARG A 302 -9.60 -0.98 21.44
N GLY A 303 -10.23 -0.20 22.32
CA GLY A 303 -9.58 0.93 23.00
C GLY A 303 -9.17 2.08 22.08
N VAL A 304 -9.71 2.11 20.85
CA VAL A 304 -9.48 3.21 19.90
C VAL A 304 -10.16 4.47 20.43
N LYS A 305 -9.45 5.60 20.44
CA LYS A 305 -10.05 6.88 20.85
C LYS A 305 -10.83 7.50 19.70
N ARG A 306 -11.91 8.23 19.99
CA ARG A 306 -12.67 8.97 18.97
C ARG A 306 -11.80 9.94 18.16
N SER A 307 -10.77 10.51 18.78
CA SER A 307 -9.79 11.39 18.14
C SER A 307 -8.92 10.71 17.08
N GLU A 308 -8.82 9.37 17.10
CA GLU A 308 -8.03 8.58 16.15
C GLU A 308 -8.86 8.14 14.94
N LEU A 309 -10.21 8.19 15.03
CA LEU A 309 -11.13 7.80 13.95
C LEU A 309 -11.62 8.97 13.11
N GLN A 310 -11.52 10.19 13.63
CA GLN A 310 -11.94 11.40 12.93
C GLN A 310 -10.69 12.20 12.54
N PRO A 311 -10.58 12.63 11.27
CA PRO A 311 -9.58 13.63 10.93
C PRO A 311 -9.90 14.89 11.74
N GLN A 312 -9.05 15.24 12.70
CA GLN A 312 -9.17 16.54 13.35
C GLN A 312 -8.87 17.59 12.28
N THR A 313 -9.87 18.41 11.95
CA THR A 313 -9.63 19.65 11.21
C THR A 313 -8.88 20.60 12.13
N HIS A 314 -7.57 20.42 12.28
CA HIS A 314 -6.72 21.52 12.67
C HIS A 314 -6.74 22.52 11.50
N GLY A 315 -6.87 23.81 11.81
CA GLY A 315 -7.01 24.87 10.82
C GLY A 315 -5.91 24.85 9.77
N GLU A 316 -6.13 25.62 8.70
CA GLU A 316 -5.32 25.75 7.48
C GLU A 316 -3.80 25.98 7.70
N GLU A 317 -3.34 26.19 8.92
CA GLU A 317 -1.92 26.35 9.29
C GLU A 317 -1.15 25.03 9.52
N SER A 318 -1.82 23.88 9.70
CA SER A 318 -1.15 22.62 10.09
C SER A 318 -0.51 21.83 8.91
N THR A 319 -1.19 21.78 7.77
CA THR A 319 -0.74 21.00 6.61
C THR A 319 0.58 21.49 6.02
N ASP A 320 0.81 22.80 6.05
CA ASP A 320 2.04 23.42 5.54
C ASP A 320 3.26 23.08 6.39
N THR A 321 3.09 22.91 7.71
CA THR A 321 4.19 22.59 8.62
C THR A 321 4.71 21.17 8.45
N LEU A 322 3.83 20.17 8.29
CA LEU A 322 4.23 18.78 8.08
C LEU A 322 4.74 18.53 6.67
N ALA A 323 4.16 19.18 5.65
CA ALA A 323 4.69 19.16 4.29
C ALA A 323 6.11 19.75 4.25
N ALA A 324 6.33 20.89 4.92
CA ALA A 324 7.66 21.52 5.02
C ALA A 324 8.66 20.62 5.78
N GLN A 325 8.24 20.02 6.89
CA GLN A 325 9.06 19.07 7.65
C GLN A 325 9.42 17.83 6.81
N ALA A 326 8.45 17.25 6.09
CA ALA A 326 8.71 16.11 5.22
C ALA A 326 9.70 16.45 4.11
N MET A 327 9.60 17.64 3.53
CA MET A 327 10.55 18.15 2.53
C MET A 327 11.95 18.34 3.12
N ALA A 328 12.06 18.88 4.34
CA ALA A 328 13.34 19.07 5.02
C ALA A 328 14.04 17.72 5.31
N VAL A 329 13.32 16.76 5.90
CA VAL A 329 13.85 15.42 6.19
C VAL A 329 14.23 14.69 4.90
N SER A 330 13.38 14.76 3.86
CA SER A 330 13.69 14.14 2.57
C SER A 330 14.93 14.74 1.91
N ALA A 331 15.22 16.03 2.12
CA ALA A 331 16.43 16.68 1.61
C ALA A 331 17.68 16.24 2.38
N GLU A 332 17.57 16.10 3.71
CA GLU A 332 18.66 15.59 4.55
C GLU A 332 19.01 14.12 4.23
N GLU A 333 18.01 13.25 4.04
CA GLU A 333 18.27 11.86 3.62
C GLU A 333 18.97 11.81 2.25
N GLN A 334 18.56 12.63 1.28
CA GLN A 334 19.22 12.69 -0.03
C GLN A 334 20.67 13.20 0.07
N ALA A 335 20.93 14.20 0.92
CA ALA A 335 22.27 14.70 1.16
C ALA A 335 23.17 13.64 1.84
N SER A 336 22.61 12.84 2.74
CA SER A 336 23.34 11.74 3.40
C SER A 336 23.72 10.61 2.44
N ILE A 337 22.83 10.26 1.50
CA ILE A 337 23.08 9.23 0.48
C ILE A 337 24.15 9.70 -0.54
N GLN A 338 24.27 11.01 -0.78
CA GLN A 338 25.28 11.57 -1.69
C GLN A 338 26.64 11.83 -1.04
N CYS A 339 26.75 11.77 0.29
CA CYS A 339 27.99 12.06 1.02
C CYS A 339 28.79 10.82 1.45
N GLU A 340 28.38 9.59 1.11
CA GLU A 340 29.21 8.41 1.32
C GLU A 340 30.19 8.24 0.13
N PRO A 341 31.51 8.36 0.35
CA PRO A 341 32.49 8.10 -0.71
C PRO A 341 32.51 6.62 -1.07
N ALA A 342 32.64 6.36 -2.38
CA ALA A 342 32.69 5.03 -3.02
C ALA A 342 33.84 4.13 -2.56
#